data_AF-A0A0N0BQF9-F1
#
_entry.id   AF-A0A0N0BQF9-F1
#
_cell.length_a   1.000
_cell.length_b   1.000
_cell.length_c   1.000
_cell.angle_alpha   90.00
_cell.angle_beta   90.00
_cell.angle_gamma   90.00
#
_symmetry.space_group_name_H-M   'P 1'
#
loop_
_entity.id
_entity.type
_entity.pdbx_description
1 polymer ?
#
loop_
_entity_poly.entity_id
_entity_poly.type
_entity_poly.pdbx_seq_one_letter_code
_entity_poly.pdbx_strand_id
1 'polypeptide(L)' 'MYYLGIDLHKDESHVAVLDDDAEVVEEIRVANANLDEVAKEYAGAKAAIEATSNYYTVYDTLDEHLDVVVADPS' A
#
# COMPACT_ATOMS: atom_id res chain seq x y z
N MET A 1 7.38 -13.56 2.64
CA MET A 1 7.30 -12.09 2.78
C MET A 1 6.16 -11.64 1.88
N TYR A 2 5.53 -10.51 2.19
CA TYR A 2 4.45 -9.99 1.36
C TYR A 2 4.89 -8.72 0.66
N TYR A 3 4.25 -8.45 -0.48
CA TYR A 3 4.42 -7.24 -1.27
C TYR A 3 3.04 -6.64 -1.51
N LEU A 4 2.91 -5.33 -1.28
CA LEU A 4 1.66 -4.62 -1.46
C LEU A 4 1.79 -3.70 -2.67
N GLY A 5 0.91 -3.86 -3.66
CA GLY A 5 0.66 -2.84 -4.66
C GLY A 5 -0.55 -2.01 -4.22
N ILE A 6 -0.35 -0.71 -3.97
CA ILE A 6 -1.41 0.16 -3.47
C ILE A 6 -1.70 1.25 -4.50
N ASP A 7 -2.87 1.15 -5.10
CA ASP A 7 -3.42 2.13 -6.03
C ASP A 7 -4.24 3.17 -5.26
N LEU A 8 -3.71 4.38 -5.17
CA LEU A 8 -4.28 5.48 -4.39
C LEU A 8 -5.30 6.27 -5.21
N HIS A 9 -6.55 6.27 -4.75
CA HIS A 9 -7.57 7.20 -5.24
C HIS A 9 -7.90 8.27 -4.18
N LYS A 10 -8.86 9.14 -4.50
CA LYS A 10 -9.19 10.32 -3.69
C LYS A 10 -9.58 9.98 -2.25
N ASP A 11 -10.46 9.00 -2.07
CA ASP A 11 -11.07 8.67 -0.79
C ASP A 11 -10.91 7.18 -0.40
N GLU A 12 -10.65 6.32 -1.38
CA GLU A 12 -10.42 4.89 -1.23
C GLU A 12 -9.13 4.47 -1.95
N SER A 13 -8.60 3.32 -1.56
CA SER A 13 -7.44 2.69 -2.20
C SER A 13 -7.74 1.23 -2.50
N HIS A 14 -7.09 0.72 -3.53
CA HIS A 14 -7.10 -0.69 -3.86
C HIS A 14 -5.73 -1.29 -3.56
N VAL A 15 -5.70 -2.34 -2.75
CA VAL A 15 -4.48 -3.02 -2.32
C VAL A 15 -4.48 -4.43 -2.89
N ALA A 16 -3.45 -4.76 -3.66
CA ALA A 16 -3.14 -6.14 -4.03
C ALA A 16 -2.00 -6.64 -3.14
N VAL A 17 -2.22 -7.77 -2.47
CA VAL A 17 -1.22 -8.44 -1.65
C VAL A 17 -0.67 -9.61 -2.43
N LEU A 18 0.66 -9.62 -2.63
CA LEU A 18 1.37 -10.68 -3.31
C LEU A 18 2.26 -11.43 -2.31
N ASP A 19 2.33 -12.75 -2.46
CA ASP A 19 3.30 -13.58 -1.75
C ASP A 19 4.69 -13.56 -2.41
N ASP A 20 5.62 -14.38 -1.90
CA ASP A 20 6.98 -14.47 -2.42
C ASP A 20 7.08 -15.07 -3.84
N ASP A 21 6.05 -15.79 -4.29
CA ASP A 21 5.95 -16.36 -5.63
C ASP A 21 5.32 -15.38 -6.63
N ALA A 22 5.04 -14.14 -6.19
CA ALA A 22 4.37 -13.08 -6.93
C ALA A 22 2.93 -13.43 -7.33
N GLU A 23 2.29 -14.32 -6.57
CA GLU A 23 0.88 -14.65 -6.73
C GLU A 23 0.03 -13.73 -5.86
N VAL A 24 -1.09 -13.23 -6.41
CA VAL A 24 -2.04 -12.41 -5.66
C VAL A 24 -2.80 -13.30 -4.69
N VAL A 25 -2.60 -13.08 -3.39
CA VAL A 25 -3.25 -13.85 -2.32
C VAL A 25 -4.44 -13.12 -1.72
N GLU A 26 -4.51 -11.80 -1.88
CA GLU A 26 -5.62 -10.98 -1.40
C GLU A 26 -5.78 -9.67 -2.21
N GLU A 27 -7.02 -9.22 -2.37
CA GLU A 27 -7.36 -7.91 -2.90
C GLU A 27 -8.29 -7.17 -1.92
N ILE A 28 -7.91 -5.97 -1.52
CA ILE A 28 -8.61 -5.18 -0.49
C ILE A 28 -9.01 -3.83 -1.07
N ARG A 29 -10.29 -3.47 -0.95
CA ARG A 29 -10.76 -2.09 -1.12
C ARG A 29 -10.98 -1.46 0.24
N VAL A 30 -10.30 -0.36 0.50
CA VAL A 30 -10.27 0.26 1.83
C VAL A 30 -10.32 1.77 1.71
N ALA A 31 -11.02 2.43 2.64
CA ALA A 31 -10.96 3.88 2.75
C ALA A 31 -9.53 4.30 3.11
N ASN A 32 -9.03 5.41 2.56
CA ASN A 32 -7.65 5.87 2.84
C ASN A 32 -7.39 6.06 4.34
N ALA A 33 -8.42 6.44 5.10
CA ALA A 33 -8.36 6.61 6.55
C ALA A 33 -8.10 5.31 7.34
N ASN A 34 -8.29 4.13 6.71
CA ASN A 34 -8.14 2.83 7.33
C ASN A 34 -6.91 2.05 6.78
N LEU A 35 -6.07 2.68 5.94
CA LEU A 35 -4.87 2.02 5.41
C LEU A 35 -3.87 1.62 6.51
N ASP A 36 -3.90 2.30 7.65
CA ASP A 36 -3.14 1.93 8.86
C ASP A 36 -3.45 0.49 9.34
N GLU A 37 -4.71 0.05 9.23
CA GLU A 37 -5.10 -1.31 9.64
C GLU A 37 -4.47 -2.36 8.73
N VAL A 38 -4.48 -2.10 7.40
CA VAL A 38 -3.82 -2.97 6.40
C VAL A 38 -2.31 -2.97 6.61
N ALA A 39 -1.70 -1.81 6.88
CA ALA A 39 -0.27 -1.70 7.10
C ALA A 39 0.19 -2.50 8.33
N LYS A 40 -0.61 -2.50 9.41
CA LYS A 40 -0.36 -3.29 10.63
C LYS A 40 -0.50 -4.79 10.39
N GLU A 41 -1.50 -5.20 9.62
CA GLU A 41 -1.70 -6.61 9.26
C GLU A 41 -0.50 -7.17 8.50
N TYR A 42 0.07 -6.37 7.61
CA TYR A 42 1.21 -6.73 6.77
C TYR A 42 2.53 -6.12 7.24
N ALA A 43 2.67 -5.82 8.54
CA ALA A 43 3.86 -5.14 9.07
C ALA A 43 5.17 -5.84 8.67
N GLY A 44 6.13 -5.05 8.19
CA GLY A 44 7.42 -5.51 7.66
C GLY A 44 7.38 -5.94 6.19
N ALA A 45 6.22 -5.90 5.53
CA ALA A 45 6.11 -6.09 4.08
C ALA A 45 6.66 -4.88 3.31
N LYS A 46 6.92 -5.08 2.01
CA LYS A 46 7.24 -4.01 1.08
C LYS A 46 5.96 -3.48 0.44
N ALA A 47 5.89 -2.19 0.22
CA ALA A 47 4.75 -1.58 -0.47
C ALA A 47 5.21 -0.65 -1.59
N ALA A 48 4.49 -0.68 -2.71
CA ALA A 48 4.62 0.30 -3.77
C ALA A 48 3.35 1.15 -3.82
N ILE A 49 3.50 2.48 -3.78
CA ILE A 49 2.40 3.44 -3.92
C ILE A 49 2.65 4.38 -5.11
N GLU A 50 1.60 4.82 -5.79
CA GLU A 50 1.72 5.80 -6.89
C GLU A 50 1.95 7.22 -6.34
N ALA A 51 2.81 8.00 -7.00
CA ALA A 51 3.10 9.40 -6.70
C ALA A 51 1.94 10.36 -7.08
N THR A 52 0.75 10.17 -6.52
CA THR A 52 -0.42 11.02 -6.78
C THR A 52 -0.41 12.31 -5.95
N SER A 53 -1.28 13.28 -6.23
CA SER A 53 -1.24 14.60 -5.55
C SER A 53 -1.37 14.58 -4.01
N ASN A 54 -1.86 13.49 -3.42
CA ASN A 54 -2.09 13.31 -1.98
C ASN A 54 -1.26 12.17 -1.36
N TYR A 55 -0.27 11.61 -2.07
CA TYR A 55 0.44 10.42 -1.60
C TYR A 55 1.17 10.64 -0.27
N TYR A 56 1.63 11.87 0.04
CA TYR A 56 2.43 12.14 1.25
C TYR A 56 1.76 11.72 2.56
N THR A 57 0.47 12.02 2.75
CA THR A 57 -0.24 11.64 3.98
C THR A 57 -0.43 10.13 4.09
N VAL A 58 -0.62 9.47 2.95
CA VAL A 58 -0.71 8.01 2.90
C VAL A 58 0.66 7.38 3.15
N TYR A 59 1.72 7.94 2.56
CA TYR A 59 3.11 7.52 2.80
C TYR A 59 3.42 7.55 4.29
N ASP A 60 3.19 8.67 4.97
CA ASP A 60 3.48 8.80 6.41
C ASP A 60 2.76 7.73 7.23
N THR A 61 1.53 7.36 6.85
CA THR A 61 0.76 6.31 7.52
C THR A 61 1.33 4.91 7.27
N LEU A 62 1.72 4.61 6.03
CA LEU A 62 2.20 3.29 5.65
C LEU A 62 3.65 3.03 6.09
N ASP A 63 4.51 4.05 6.06
CA ASP A 63 5.94 3.98 6.40
C ASP A 63 6.20 3.64 7.88
N GLU A 64 5.20 3.84 8.76
CA GLU A 64 5.27 3.37 10.15
C GLU A 64 5.38 1.84 10.27
N HIS A 65 4.92 1.10 9.27
CA HIS A 65 4.76 -0.36 9.33
C HIS A 65 5.34 -1.10 8.11
N LEU A 66 5.46 -0.43 6.96
CA LEU A 66 5.87 -1.03 5.69
C LEU A 66 7.15 -0.38 5.16
N ASP A 67 7.91 -1.13 4.35
CA ASP A 67 9.02 -0.60 3.54
C ASP A 67 8.42 -0.01 2.25
N VAL A 68 8.08 1.28 2.28
CA VAL A 68 7.32 1.96 1.22
C VAL A 68 8.26 2.52 0.15
N VAL A 69 7.99 2.17 -1.10
CA VAL A 69 8.59 2.78 -2.29
C VAL A 69 7.51 3.57 -3.03
N VAL A 70 7.83 4.83 -3.35
CA VAL A 70 6.98 5.65 -4.22
C VAL A 70 7.33 5.37 -5.68
N ALA A 71 6.37 4.87 -6.43
CA ALA A 71 6.47 4.68 -7.87
C ALA A 71 6.12 5.98 -8.59
N ASP A 72 7.13 6.56 -9.25
CA ASP A 72 6.97 7.71 -10.15
C ASP A 72 7.35 7.25 -11.58
N PRO A 73 6.37 6.93 -12.44
CA PRO A 73 6.62 6.40 -13.78
C PRO A 73 6.99 7.46 -14.83
N SER A 74 7.41 8.66 -14.43
CA SER A 74 7.77 9.76 -15.35
C SER A 74 9.08 9.59 -16.12
#